data_AF-A0A3D1IRY0-F1
#
_entry.id   AF-A0A3D1IRY0-F1
#
_cell.length_a   1.000
_cell.length_b   1.000
_cell.length_c   1.000
_cell.angle_alpha   90.00
_cell.angle_beta   90.00
_cell.angle_gamma   90.00
#
_symmetry.space_group_name_H-M   'P 1'
#
loop_
_entity.id
_entity.type
_entity.pdbx_description
1 polymer ?
#
loop_
_entity_poly.entity_id
_entity_poly.type
_entity_poly.pdbx_seq_one_letter_code
_entity_poly.pdbx_strand_id
1 'polypeptide(L)'
;ISRKDWLGYRFQTEPHCDLADQFTFYNVGGFGGAARRFNLDFYCKVFGIDSPKAEGVTGMDVNDLMAAGRYKEIAEYCVRDVVATTRLYEIWRDRL
;
A
#
# COMPACT_ATOMS: atom_id res chain seq x y z
N ILE A 1 -22.38 -12.34 -12.12
CA ILE A 1 -21.35 -13.41 -12.05
C ILE A 1 -20.42 -13.07 -10.89
N SER A 2 -20.54 -13.75 -9.74
CA SER A 2 -19.58 -13.58 -8.63
C SER A 2 -18.53 -14.68 -8.75
N ARG A 3 -17.41 -14.37 -9.40
CA ARG A 3 -16.23 -15.23 -9.37
C ARG A 3 -15.60 -15.00 -7.99
N LYS A 4 -15.37 -16.04 -7.19
CA LYS A 4 -14.75 -15.91 -5.85
C LYS A 4 -13.21 -15.95 -5.89
N ASP A 5 -12.63 -16.48 -6.98
CA ASP A 5 -11.18 -16.68 -7.12
C ASP A 5 -10.55 -15.72 -8.15
N TRP A 6 -10.65 -14.40 -7.94
CA TRP A 6 -9.97 -13.43 -8.82
C TRP A 6 -8.44 -13.43 -8.64
N LEU A 7 -7.99 -13.80 -7.45
CA LEU A 7 -6.60 -13.63 -7.00
C LEU A 7 -5.81 -14.95 -6.94
N GLY A 8 -6.45 -16.09 -7.20
CA GLY A 8 -5.86 -17.43 -7.12
C GLY A 8 -5.29 -17.78 -5.74
N TYR A 9 -4.17 -18.51 -5.70
CA TYR A 9 -3.58 -18.99 -4.45
C TYR A 9 -3.00 -17.83 -3.62
N ARG A 10 -3.39 -17.68 -2.34
CA ARG A 10 -3.04 -16.51 -1.50
C ARG A 10 -1.54 -16.19 -1.41
N PHE A 11 -0.69 -17.21 -1.50
CA PHE A 11 0.77 -17.05 -1.39
C PHE A 11 1.48 -16.90 -2.74
N GLN A 12 0.73 -16.91 -3.85
CA GLN A 12 1.31 -16.59 -5.15
C GLN A 12 1.52 -15.08 -5.29
N THR A 13 2.58 -14.70 -5.99
CA THR A 13 2.91 -13.29 -6.27
C THR A 13 2.55 -12.89 -7.70
N GLU A 14 2.12 -13.85 -8.53
CA GLU A 14 1.69 -13.64 -9.90
C GLU A 14 0.30 -14.25 -10.15
N PRO A 15 -0.62 -13.53 -10.82
CA PRO A 15 -0.45 -12.20 -11.38
C PRO A 15 -0.59 -11.06 -10.34
N HIS A 16 -0.89 -11.38 -9.07
CA HIS A 16 -1.15 -10.41 -8.03
C HIS A 16 -0.17 -10.54 -6.86
N CYS A 17 0.49 -9.43 -6.52
CA CYS A 17 1.42 -9.35 -5.40
C CYS A 17 0.91 -8.34 -4.36
N ASP A 18 0.39 -8.82 -3.23
CA ASP A 18 0.07 -7.95 -2.09
C ASP A 18 1.34 -7.68 -1.26
N LEU A 19 1.93 -6.50 -1.43
CA LEU A 19 3.13 -6.11 -0.70
C LEU A 19 2.94 -6.07 0.81
N ALA A 20 1.76 -5.72 1.31
CA ALA A 20 1.53 -5.68 2.75
C ALA A 20 1.58 -7.10 3.33
N ASP A 21 1.09 -8.10 2.60
CA ASP A 21 1.26 -9.50 2.96
C ASP A 21 2.73 -9.94 2.78
N GLN A 22 3.41 -9.55 1.70
CA GLN A 22 4.83 -9.90 1.50
C GLN A 22 5.74 -9.38 2.62
N PHE A 23 5.65 -8.07 2.93
CA PHE A 23 6.48 -7.45 3.98
C PHE A 23 6.14 -7.93 5.39
N THR A 24 4.96 -8.54 5.59
CA THR A 24 4.56 -9.11 6.88
C THR A 24 4.71 -10.63 6.93
N PHE A 25 5.31 -11.25 5.90
CA PHE A 25 5.35 -12.70 5.73
C PHE A 25 3.97 -13.32 5.96
N TYR A 26 2.95 -12.76 5.32
CA TYR A 26 1.54 -13.17 5.42
C TYR A 26 0.96 -13.17 6.84
N ASN A 27 1.62 -12.48 7.77
CA ASN A 27 1.21 -12.39 9.17
C ASN A 27 1.05 -13.79 9.81
N VAL A 28 1.98 -14.73 9.49
CA VAL A 28 1.98 -16.05 10.11
C VAL A 28 2.28 -15.87 11.61
N GLY A 29 1.25 -15.95 12.45
CA GLY A 29 1.39 -15.93 13.91
C GLY A 29 0.62 -14.86 14.69
N GLY A 30 -0.50 -14.30 14.20
CA GLY A 30 -1.41 -13.51 15.04
C GLY A 30 -0.72 -12.33 15.79
N PHE A 31 -1.09 -12.07 17.04
CA PHE A 31 -0.55 -10.97 17.87
C PHE A 31 0.98 -11.05 18.13
N GLY A 32 1.66 -12.08 17.61
CA GLY A 32 3.11 -12.28 17.64
C GLY A 32 3.70 -12.81 16.33
N GLY A 33 3.05 -12.54 15.19
CA GLY A 33 3.56 -12.96 13.87
C GLY A 33 4.94 -12.37 13.57
N ALA A 34 5.68 -13.02 12.66
CA ALA A 34 7.09 -12.70 12.38
C ALA A 34 7.36 -11.22 12.03
N ALA A 35 6.36 -10.49 11.52
CA ALA A 35 6.42 -9.05 11.32
C ALA A 35 5.04 -8.38 11.50
N ARG A 36 5.01 -7.28 12.26
CA ARG A 36 3.82 -6.44 12.45
C ARG A 36 3.41 -5.78 11.13
N ARG A 37 2.11 -5.71 10.84
CA ARG A 37 1.59 -4.93 9.70
C ARG A 37 1.72 -3.44 9.97
N PHE A 38 2.46 -2.75 9.11
CA PHE A 38 2.58 -1.30 9.10
C PHE A 38 1.87 -0.70 7.87
N ASN A 39 1.69 0.62 7.90
CA ASN A 39 1.09 1.37 6.80
C ASN A 39 2.12 1.72 5.71
N LEU A 40 1.64 2.21 4.57
CA LEU A 40 2.49 2.61 3.45
C LEU A 40 3.56 3.65 3.85
N ASP A 41 3.17 4.66 4.65
CA ASP A 41 4.07 5.72 5.13
C ASP A 41 5.26 5.17 5.93
N PHE A 42 5.05 4.16 6.78
CA PHE A 42 6.11 3.50 7.51
C PHE A 42 7.11 2.83 6.56
N TYR A 43 6.63 2.04 5.60
CA TYR A 43 7.50 1.36 4.65
C TYR A 43 8.26 2.35 3.77
N CYS A 44 7.60 3.42 3.32
CA CYS A 44 8.27 4.48 2.56
C CYS A 44 9.44 5.07 3.36
N LYS A 45 9.22 5.43 4.63
CA LYS A 45 10.27 5.96 5.52
C LYS A 45 11.41 4.98 5.75
N VAL A 46 11.11 3.70 6.01
CA VAL A 46 12.13 2.66 6.25
C VAL A 46 13.02 2.45 5.03
N PHE A 47 12.43 2.49 3.84
CA PHE A 47 13.15 2.27 2.58
C PHE A 47 13.69 3.56 1.94
N GLY A 48 13.51 4.72 2.58
CA GLY A 48 13.98 6.01 2.07
C GLY A 48 13.23 6.50 0.82
N ILE A 49 11.99 6.06 0.63
CA ILE A 49 11.08 6.57 -0.41
C ILE A 49 10.36 7.80 0.15
N ASP A 50 10.22 8.84 -0.67
CA ASP A 50 9.44 10.02 -0.32
C ASP A 50 8.01 9.62 0.06
N SER A 51 7.62 9.98 1.28
CA SER A 51 6.29 9.63 1.77
C SER A 51 5.22 10.44 1.02
N PRO A 52 4.14 9.82 0.54
CA PRO A 52 3.02 10.53 -0.08
C PRO A 52 2.36 11.56 0.86
N LYS A 53 2.59 11.45 2.18
CA LYS A 53 2.11 12.41 3.18
C LYS A 53 2.89 13.72 3.22
N ALA A 54 4.06 13.80 2.58
CA ALA A 54 4.92 14.98 2.65
C ALA A 54 4.28 16.24 2.05
N GLU A 55 3.33 16.08 1.11
CA GLU A 55 2.63 17.22 0.49
C GLU A 55 1.20 17.41 1.02
N GLY A 56 0.96 17.07 2.29
CA GLY A 56 -0.11 17.67 3.11
C GLY A 56 -1.52 17.09 3.00
N VAL A 57 -1.81 16.22 2.02
CA VAL A 57 -3.10 15.50 1.94
C VAL A 57 -2.95 14.11 2.54
N THR A 58 -3.80 13.78 3.50
CA THR A 58 -3.86 12.46 4.14
C THR A 58 -5.21 11.80 3.91
N GLY A 59 -5.30 10.49 4.19
CA GLY A 59 -6.57 9.77 4.12
C GLY A 59 -7.68 10.33 5.02
N MET A 60 -7.35 11.12 6.04
CA MET A 60 -8.35 11.79 6.90
C MET A 60 -9.01 12.97 6.19
N ASP A 61 -8.29 13.63 5.28
CA ASP A 61 -8.75 14.84 4.59
C ASP A 61 -9.69 14.51 3.42
N VAL A 62 -9.73 13.24 2.98
CA VAL A 62 -10.47 12.82 1.78
C VAL A 62 -11.95 13.15 1.87
N ASN A 63 -12.60 12.94 3.03
CA ASN A 63 -14.03 13.24 3.19
C ASN A 63 -14.32 14.74 3.03
N ASP A 64 -13.49 15.59 3.63
CA ASP A 64 -13.63 17.04 3.56
C ASP A 64 -13.34 17.56 2.15
N LEU A 65 -12.30 17.01 1.49
CA LEU A 65 -11.98 17.33 0.09
C LEU A 65 -13.09 16.90 -0.86
N MET A 66 -13.72 15.74 -0.62
CA MET A 66 -14.86 15.26 -1.41
C MET A 66 -16.07 16.19 -1.26
N ALA A 67 -16.40 16.57 -0.02
CA ALA A 67 -17.49 17.51 0.26
C ALA A 67 -17.22 18.90 -0.34
N ALA A 68 -15.97 19.33 -0.37
CA ALA A 68 -15.53 20.60 -0.97
C ALA A 68 -15.38 20.54 -2.51
N GLY A 69 -15.62 19.40 -3.15
CA GLY A 69 -15.45 19.24 -4.61
C GLY A 69 -14.00 19.30 -5.11
N ARG A 70 -13.02 19.13 -4.21
CA ARG A 70 -11.57 19.22 -4.49
C ARG A 70 -11.01 17.90 -5.04
N TYR A 71 -11.63 17.38 -6.10
CA TYR A 71 -11.32 16.04 -6.62
C TYR A 71 -9.91 15.90 -7.18
N LYS A 72 -9.34 16.99 -7.72
CA LYS A 72 -7.97 16.98 -8.26
C LYS A 72 -6.94 16.59 -7.21
N GLU A 73 -7.08 17.12 -5.99
CA GLU A 73 -6.15 16.86 -4.89
C GLU A 73 -6.26 15.42 -4.38
N ILE A 74 -7.48 14.87 -4.39
CA ILE A 74 -7.72 13.46 -4.09
C ILE A 74 -7.05 12.59 -5.14
N ALA A 75 -7.20 12.93 -6.43
CA ALA A 75 -6.55 12.19 -7.52
C ALA A 75 -5.02 12.25 -7.41
N GLU A 76 -4.44 13.42 -7.12
CA GLU A 76 -3.00 13.60 -6.89
C GLU A 76 -2.51 12.80 -5.68
N TYR A 77 -3.28 12.75 -4.59
CA TYR A 77 -3.02 11.87 -3.45
C TYR A 77 -3.01 10.39 -3.86
N CYS A 78 -4.04 9.91 -4.56
CA CYS A 78 -4.10 8.52 -5.01
C CYS A 78 -2.93 8.14 -5.95
N VAL A 79 -2.56 9.04 -6.87
CA VAL A 79 -1.42 8.79 -7.78
C VAL A 79 -0.11 8.68 -7.01
N ARG A 80 0.12 9.52 -5.99
CA ARG A 80 1.32 9.44 -5.14
C ARG A 80 1.39 8.11 -4.39
N ASP A 81 0.27 7.63 -3.85
CA ASP A 81 0.20 6.32 -3.19
C ASP A 81 0.54 5.17 -4.15
N VAL A 82 0.07 5.24 -5.41
CA VAL A 82 0.42 4.26 -6.46
C VAL A 82 1.91 4.30 -6.77
N VAL A 83 2.48 5.48 -6.99
CA VAL A 83 3.92 5.65 -7.29
C VAL A 83 4.77 5.10 -6.14
N ALA A 84 4.44 5.45 -4.90
CA ALA A 84 5.14 4.93 -3.72
C ALA A 84 5.05 3.40 -3.61
N THR A 85 3.87 2.83 -3.89
CA THR A 85 3.66 1.38 -3.91
C THR A 85 4.48 0.70 -5.00
N THR A 86 4.59 1.29 -6.19
CA THR A 86 5.44 0.78 -7.28
C THR A 86 6.91 0.77 -6.87
N ARG A 87 7.40 1.83 -6.22
CA ARG A 87 8.78 1.88 -5.71
C ARG A 87 9.05 0.80 -4.67
N LEU A 88 8.10 0.58 -3.75
CA LEU A 88 8.20 -0.51 -2.79
C LEU A 88 8.19 -1.88 -3.48
N TYR A 89 7.40 -2.07 -4.54
CA TYR A 89 7.40 -3.29 -5.33
C TYR A 89 8.75 -3.56 -5.99
N GLU A 90 9.37 -2.54 -6.60
CA GLU A 90 10.71 -2.64 -7.20
C GLU A 90 11.74 -3.08 -6.14
N ILE A 91 11.72 -2.46 -4.96
CA ILE A 91 12.62 -2.82 -3.85
C ILE A 91 12.38 -4.26 -3.38
N TRP A 92 11.12 -4.65 -3.21
CA TRP A 92 10.77 -6.02 -2.81
C TRP A 92 11.28 -7.02 -3.85
N ARG A 93 10.95 -6.84 -5.13
CA ARG A 93 11.36 -7.72 -6.23
C ARG A 93 12.88 -7.86 -6.35
N ASP A 94 13.62 -6.76 -6.14
CA ASP A 94 15.07 -6.74 -6.38
C ASP A 94 15.89 -7.19 -5.16
N ARG A 95 15.30 -7.22 -3.95
CA ARG A 95 16.04 -7.46 -2.69
C ARG A 95 15.47 -8.54 -1.76
N LEU A 96 14.24 -8.98 -1.97
CA LEU A 96 13.50 -9.91 -1.09
C LEU A 96 12.93 -11.07 -1.91
#